data_AF-A0AAD9KDY6-F1
#
_entry.id   AF-A0AAD9KDY6-F1
#
_cell.length_a   1.000
_cell.length_b   1.000
_cell.length_c   1.000
_cell.angle_alpha   90.00
_cell.angle_beta   90.00
_cell.angle_gamma   90.00
#
_symmetry.space_group_name_H-M   'P 1'
#
loop_
_entity.id
_entity.type
_entity.pdbx_description
1 polymer ?
#
loop_
_entity_poly.entity_id
_entity_poly.type
_entity_poly.pdbx_seq_one_letter_code
_entity_poly.pdbx_strand_id
1 'polypeptide(L)'
;MGDTGELVDANFLPLIYDILKCVERDSYDINTKITDLRTKLQNAREQVEKLPGIDFSKEEQERQIDILRKQLATKVELLRKYKNFDFSLD
;
A
#
# COMPACT_ATOMS: atom_id res chain seq x y z
N MET A 1 9.40 -10.89 6.92
CA MET A 1 9.60 -10.05 5.73
C MET A 1 8.28 -9.32 5.50
N GLY A 2 8.16 -8.09 5.98
CA GLY A 2 6.99 -7.27 5.65
C GLY A 2 7.16 -6.79 4.22
N ASP A 3 6.24 -7.19 3.35
CA ASP A 3 6.16 -6.71 1.99
C ASP A 3 6.13 -5.17 2.05
N THR A 4 7.20 -4.54 1.55
CA THR A 4 7.28 -3.09 1.46
C THR A 4 6.27 -2.67 0.41
N GLY A 5 5.06 -2.31 0.85
CA GLY A 5 3.92 -2.00 -0.02
C GLY A 5 4.37 -1.16 -1.20
N GLU A 6 4.40 -1.79 -2.38
CA GLU A 6 4.59 -1.06 -3.63
C GLU A 6 3.50 0.01 -3.68
N LEU A 7 3.93 1.26 -3.70
CA LEU A 7 3.04 2.40 -3.87
C LEU A 7 2.29 2.20 -5.19
N VAL A 8 0.96 2.23 -5.12
CA VAL A 8 0.11 2.15 -6.31
C VAL A 8 0.56 3.23 -7.30
N ASP A 9 0.91 2.84 -8.53
CA ASP A 9 1.28 3.80 -9.57
C ASP A 9 0.05 4.53 -10.11
N ALA A 10 -0.37 5.56 -9.35
CA ALA A 10 -1.52 6.40 -9.65
C ALA A 10 -1.16 7.69 -10.41
N ASN A 11 0.04 7.79 -10.98
CA ASN A 11 0.47 8.99 -11.71
C ASN A 11 -0.04 8.98 -13.17
N PHE A 12 -1.31 9.34 -13.37
CA PHE A 12 -1.97 9.34 -14.67
C PHE A 12 -1.83 10.67 -15.43
N LEU A 13 -1.57 11.77 -14.73
CA LEU A 13 -1.59 13.13 -15.29
C LEU A 13 -0.65 13.33 -16.50
N PRO A 14 0.60 12.83 -16.51
CA PRO A 14 1.47 12.97 -17.67
C PRO A 14 0.87 12.34 -18.94
N LEU A 15 0.21 11.21 -18.79
CA LEU A 15 -0.39 10.48 -19.91
C LEU A 15 -1.67 11.15 -20.41
N ILE A 16 -2.48 11.70 -19.50
CA ILE A 16 -3.65 12.52 -19.85
C ILE A 16 -3.21 13.77 -20.61
N TYR A 17 -2.17 14.45 -20.13
CA TYR A 17 -1.61 15.62 -20.80
C TYR A 17 -1.10 15.31 -22.22
N ASP A 18 -0.42 14.19 -22.38
CA ASP A 18 0.03 13.71 -23.69
C ASP A 18 -1.13 13.42 -24.66
N ILE A 19 -2.22 12.84 -24.17
CA ILE A 19 -3.44 12.62 -24.97
C ILE A 19 -4.02 13.97 -25.42
N LEU A 20 -4.16 14.94 -24.51
CA LEU A 20 -4.65 16.27 -24.84
C LEU A 20 -3.78 16.94 -25.92
N LYS A 21 -2.46 16.82 -25.81
CA LYS A 21 -1.54 17.30 -26.86
C LYS A 21 -1.71 16.60 -28.20
N CYS A 22 -1.99 15.30 -28.22
CA CYS A 22 -2.27 14.57 -29.45
C CYS A 22 -3.59 15.03 -30.10
N VAL A 23 -4.61 15.30 -29.29
CA VAL A 23 -5.90 15.88 -29.75
C VAL A 23 -5.67 17.25 -30.38
N GLU A 24 -4.94 18.15 -29.69
CA GLU A 24 -4.67 19.51 -30.18
C GLU A 24 -3.89 19.54 -31.51
N ARG A 25 -3.16 18.47 -31.83
CA ARG A 25 -2.28 18.37 -33.00
C ARG A 25 -2.81 17.47 -34.11
N ASP A 26 -4.05 16.97 -34.00
CA ASP A 26 -4.63 15.94 -34.89
C ASP A 26 -3.66 14.76 -35.13
N SER A 27 -2.99 14.32 -34.07
CA SER A 27 -1.99 13.25 -34.12
C SER A 27 -2.66 11.88 -34.18
N TYR A 28 -2.16 11.01 -35.07
CA TYR A 28 -2.64 9.63 -35.22
C TYR A 28 -2.35 8.74 -33.98
N ASP A 29 -1.46 9.17 -33.07
CA ASP A 29 -1.04 8.37 -31.91
C ASP A 29 -2.03 8.41 -30.73
N ILE A 30 -3.15 9.13 -30.87
CA ILE A 30 -4.14 9.30 -29.81
C ILE A 30 -4.70 7.96 -29.30
N ASN A 31 -5.00 7.03 -30.21
CA ASN A 31 -5.57 5.72 -29.84
C ASN A 31 -4.60 4.88 -29.02
N THR A 32 -3.30 4.95 -29.34
CA THR A 32 -2.24 4.27 -28.60
C THR A 32 -2.16 4.82 -27.18
N LYS A 33 -2.10 6.14 -27.02
CA LYS A 33 -2.03 6.78 -25.69
C LYS A 33 -3.28 6.53 -24.84
N ILE A 34 -4.47 6.48 -25.45
CA ILE A 34 -5.71 6.09 -24.76
C ILE A 34 -5.63 4.64 -24.27
N THR A 35 -5.07 3.75 -25.09
CA THR A 35 -4.87 2.34 -24.72
C THR A 35 -3.86 2.20 -23.58
N ASP A 36 -2.79 2.99 -23.59
CA ASP A 36 -1.82 3.04 -22.49
C ASP A 36 -2.48 3.51 -21.19
N LEU A 37 -3.34 4.54 -21.26
CA LEU A 37 -4.04 5.07 -20.09
C LEU A 37 -4.99 4.02 -19.50
N ARG A 38 -5.72 3.30 -20.37
CA ARG A 38 -6.60 2.21 -19.95
C ARG A 38 -5.81 1.10 -19.25
N THR A 39 -4.67 0.70 -19.82
CA THR A 39 -3.79 -0.32 -19.23
C THR A 39 -3.25 0.13 -17.87
N LYS A 40 -2.79 1.38 -17.77
CA LYS A 40 -2.28 1.93 -16.51
C LYS A 40 -3.36 1.99 -15.43
N LEU A 41 -4.59 2.39 -15.77
CA LEU A 41 -5.73 2.36 -14.85
C LEU A 41 -6.06 0.95 -14.37
N GLN A 42 -6.04 -0.03 -15.27
CA GLN A 42 -6.28 -1.42 -14.91
C GLN A 42 -5.21 -1.96 -13.96
N ASN A 43 -3.93 -1.70 -14.25
CA ASN A 43 -2.83 -2.10 -13.37
C ASN A 43 -2.93 -1.44 -11.99
N ALA A 44 -3.25 -0.14 -11.94
CA ALA A 44 -3.44 0.56 -10.67
C ALA A 44 -4.61 -0.03 -9.86
N ARG A 45 -5.71 -0.41 -10.51
CA ARG A 45 -6.83 -1.09 -9.86
C ARG A 45 -6.41 -2.45 -9.28
N GLU A 46 -5.69 -3.26 -10.04
CA GLU A 46 -5.19 -4.57 -9.58
C GLU A 46 -4.21 -4.43 -8.40
N GLN A 47 -3.43 -3.36 -8.37
CA GLN A 47 -2.56 -3.05 -7.23
C GLN A 47 -3.39 -2.66 -6.00
N VAL A 48 -4.42 -1.82 -6.16
CA VAL A 48 -5.34 -1.44 -5.07
C VAL A 48 -6.07 -2.66 -4.50
N GLU A 49 -6.54 -3.57 -5.34
CA GLU A 49 -7.23 -4.81 -4.91
C GLU A 49 -6.31 -5.75 -4.11
N LYS A 50 -4.99 -5.64 -4.29
CA LYS A 50 -3.99 -6.42 -3.54
C LYS A 50 -3.47 -5.71 -2.28
N LEU A 51 -3.90 -4.46 -2.03
CA LEU A 51 -3.41 -3.72 -0.88
C LEU A 51 -3.84 -4.38 0.44
N PRO A 52 -2.91 -4.63 1.37
CA PRO A 52 -3.25 -5.17 2.67
C PRO A 52 -4.12 -4.14 3.40
N GLY A 53 -5.21 -4.62 4.00
CA GLY A 53 -6.10 -3.75 4.76
C GLY A 53 -7.28 -3.18 3.96
N ILE A 54 -7.35 -3.37 2.64
CA ILE A 54 -8.38 -2.76 1.79
C ILE A 54 -9.82 -3.17 2.17
N ASP A 55 -9.99 -4.36 2.75
CA ASP A 55 -11.29 -4.88 3.21
C ASP A 55 -11.75 -4.30 4.56
N PHE A 56 -10.89 -3.54 5.25
CA PHE A 56 -11.19 -3.03 6.58
C PHE A 56 -11.59 -1.56 6.52
N SER A 57 -12.57 -1.19 7.35
CA SER A 57 -12.82 0.23 7.61
C SER A 57 -11.63 0.86 8.33
N LYS A 58 -11.51 2.18 8.22
CA LYS A 58 -10.48 2.94 8.91
C LYS A 58 -10.46 2.64 10.42
N GLU A 59 -11.63 2.62 11.05
CA GLU A 59 -11.78 2.39 12.48
C GLU A 59 -11.32 0.99 12.89
N GLU A 60 -11.56 -0.01 12.03
CA GLU A 60 -11.09 -1.38 12.28
C GLU A 60 -9.58 -1.51 12.12
N GLN A 61 -8.99 -0.83 11.12
CA GLN A 61 -7.52 -0.75 10.99
C GLN A 61 -6.88 -0.08 12.21
N GLU A 62 -7.41 1.05 12.66
CA GLU A 62 -6.93 1.75 13.86
C GLU A 62 -7.03 0.88 15.11
N ARG A 63 -8.16 0.17 15.30
CA ARG A 63 -8.34 -0.76 16.41
C ARG A 63 -7.31 -1.89 16.39
N GLN A 64 -7.04 -2.48 15.22
CA GLN A 64 -6.04 -3.54 15.09
C GLN A 64 -4.64 -3.05 15.43
N ILE A 65 -4.28 -1.83 15.02
CA ILE A 65 -2.99 -1.21 15.40
C ILE A 65 -2.88 -1.10 16.92
N ASP A 66 -3.92 -0.66 17.61
CA ASP A 66 -3.91 -0.53 19.07
C ASP A 66 -3.81 -1.88 19.77
N ILE A 67 -4.48 -2.91 19.27
CA ILE A 67 -4.36 -4.28 19.78
C ILE A 67 -2.94 -4.80 19.60
N LEU A 68 -2.35 -4.64 18.41
CA LEU A 68 -0.98 -5.09 18.12
C LEU A 68 0.05 -4.38 19.00
N ARG A 69 -0.11 -3.07 19.24
CA ARG A 69 0.74 -2.32 20.17
C ARG A 69 0.67 -2.86 21.59
N LYS A 70 -0.53 -3.14 22.11
CA LYS A 70 -0.72 -3.75 23.43
C LYS A 70 -0.07 -5.12 23.52
N GLN A 71 -0.30 -5.97 22.51
CA GLN A 71 0.31 -7.31 22.44
C GLN A 71 1.84 -7.24 22.44
N LEU A 72 2.42 -6.30 21.67
CA LEU A 72 3.86 -6.10 21.64
C LEU A 72 4.39 -5.71 23.03
N ALA A 73 3.75 -4.74 23.70
CA ALA A 73 4.13 -4.32 25.03
C ALA A 73 4.12 -5.48 26.03
N THR A 74 3.05 -6.29 26.04
CA THR A 74 2.92 -7.47 26.90
C THR A 74 3.99 -8.52 26.57
N LYS A 75 4.24 -8.81 25.29
CA LYS A 75 5.27 -9.78 24.87
C LYS A 75 6.67 -9.33 25.31
N VAL A 76 6.99 -8.05 25.16
CA VAL A 76 8.27 -7.48 25.61
C VAL A 76 8.41 -7.57 27.13
N GLU A 77 7.34 -7.28 27.88
CA GLU A 77 7.34 -7.41 29.34
C GLU A 77 7.57 -8.85 29.79
N LEU A 78 6.91 -9.82 29.16
CA LEU A 78 7.10 -11.25 29.46
C LEU A 78 8.53 -11.68 29.17
N LEU A 79 9.07 -11.35 28.00
CA LEU A 79 10.47 -11.65 27.66
C LEU A 79 11.45 -11.05 28.68
N ARG A 80 11.20 -9.81 29.13
CA ARG A 80 12.00 -9.18 30.19
C ARG A 80 11.90 -9.93 31.51
N LYS A 81 10.70 -10.36 31.92
CA LYS A 81 10.50 -11.15 33.14
C LYS A 81 11.24 -12.47 33.07
N TYR A 82 11.13 -13.22 31.97
CA TYR A 82 11.86 -14.47 31.78
C TYR A 82 13.38 -14.26 31.81
N LYS A 83 13.88 -13.22 31.12
CA LYS A 83 15.30 -12.88 31.16
C LYS A 83 15.78 -12.57 32.57
N ASN A 84 15.04 -11.78 33.34
CA ASN A 84 15.41 -11.40 34.71
C ASN A 84 15.28 -12.56 35.71
N PHE A 85 14.33 -13.48 35.48
CA PHE A 85 14.14 -14.68 36.28
C PHE A 85 15.33 -15.65 36.13
N ASP A 86 15.87 -15.79 34.91
CA ASP A 86 17.08 -16.57 34.62
C ASP A 86 18.30 -16.03 35.38
N PHE A 87 18.45 -14.71 35.51
CA PHE A 87 19.55 -14.09 36.28
C PHE A 87 19.34 -14.05 37.81
N SER A 88 18.16 -14.45 38.31
CA SER A 88 17.85 -14.45 39.75
C SER A 88 17.96 -15.84 40.39
N LEU A 89 18.32 -16.86 39.60
CA LEU A 89 18.47 -18.25 40.03
C LEU A 89 19.94 -18.72 40.09
N ASP A 90 20.90 -17.82 39.85
CA ASP A 90 22.35 -18.00 40.09
C ASP A 90 22.79 -17.29 41.39
#